data_AF-A0A2M7I302-F1
#
_entry.id   AF-A0A2M7I302-F1
#
_cell.length_a   1.000
_cell.length_b   1.000
_cell.length_c   1.000
_cell.angle_alpha   90.00
_cell.angle_beta   90.00
_cell.angle_gamma   90.00
#
_symmetry.space_group_name_H-M   'P 1'
#
loop_
_entity.id
_entity.type
_entity.pdbx_description
1 polymer ?
#
loop_
_entity_poly.entity_id
_entity_poly.type
_entity_poly.pdbx_seq_one_letter_code
_entity_poly.pdbx_strand_id
1 'polypeptide(L)' 'SCNAPWVSTVIEPDGSVRPCFFHKIIGNIKTEELGDILNSETAVNFRKELDIKTNPICKKCVCSLNLSPISKV' A
#
# COMPACT_ATOMS: atom_id res chain seq x y z
N SER A 1 0.75 -0.14 -14.21
CA SER A 1 0.81 -1.37 -13.40
C SER A 1 1.64 -1.10 -12.16
N CYS A 2 1.14 -1.29 -10.95
CA CYS A 2 1.96 -1.11 -9.75
C CYS A 2 1.71 -2.30 -8.83
N ASN A 3 2.72 -2.73 -8.07
CA ASN A 3 2.56 -3.79 -7.08
C ASN A 3 2.92 -3.34 -5.66
N ALA A 4 3.29 -2.08 -5.47
CA ALA A 4 3.74 -1.56 -4.17
C ALA A 4 2.79 -1.92 -3.01
N PRO A 5 1.45 -1.76 -3.12
CA PRO A 5 0.53 -2.16 -2.04
C PRO A 5 0.57 -3.62 -1.60
N TRP A 6 1.12 -4.52 -2.42
CA TRP A 6 1.19 -5.96 -2.14
C TRP A 6 2.58 -6.42 -1.71
N VAL A 7 3.64 -5.73 -2.15
CA VAL A 7 5.03 -6.18 -1.95
C VAL A 7 5.83 -5.30 -0.99
N SER A 8 5.31 -4.13 -0.65
CA SER A 8 5.96 -3.21 0.27
C SER A 8 4.94 -2.41 1.08
N THR A 9 5.44 -1.73 2.11
CA THR A 9 4.66 -0.80 2.93
C THR A 9 5.55 0.36 3.33
N VAL A 10 4.96 1.50 3.65
CA VAL A 10 5.68 2.65 4.20
C VAL A 10 5.40 2.72 5.69
N ILE A 11 6.44 2.92 6.49
CA ILE A 11 6.36 3.24 7.91
C ILE A 11 6.95 4.64 8.09
N GLU A 12 6.13 5.58 8.53
CA GLU A 12 6.54 6.96 8.79
C GLU A 12 7.21 7.09 10.18
N PRO A 13 7.99 8.16 10.45
CA PRO A 13 8.70 8.32 11.73
C PRO A 13 7.80 8.34 12.98
N ASP A 14 6.52 8.69 12.80
CA ASP A 14 5.51 8.67 13.85
C ASP A 14 4.90 7.27 14.10
N GLY A 15 5.32 6.26 13.32
CA GLY A 15 4.83 4.88 13.37
C GLY A 15 3.65 4.60 12.43
N SER A 16 3.15 5.61 11.71
CA SER A 16 2.03 5.44 10.79
C SER A 16 2.40 4.51 9.64
N VAL A 17 1.51 3.56 9.31
CA VAL A 17 1.72 2.56 8.25
C VAL A 17 0.84 2.89 7.07
N ARG A 18 1.40 2.87 5.85
CA ARG A 18 0.66 3.08 4.59
C ARG A 18 0.96 1.97 3.59
N PRO A 19 -0.04 1.50 2.83
CA PRO A 19 0.16 0.47 1.81
C PRO A 19 1.00 0.99 0.63
N CYS A 20 1.03 2.30 0.41
CA CYS A 20 1.89 2.96 -0.56
C CYS A 20 2.00 4.42 -0.11
N PHE A 21 3.12 5.08 -0.42
CA PHE A 21 3.47 6.41 0.08
C PHE A 21 2.34 7.45 -0.06
N PHE A 22 1.60 7.42 -1.18
CA PHE A 22 0.55 8.40 -1.47
C PHE A 22 -0.86 8.01 -0.98
N HIS A 23 -1.03 6.81 -0.44
CA HIS A 23 -2.32 6.33 0.06
C HIS A 23 -2.48 6.59 1.56
N LYS A 24 -3.72 6.44 2.04
CA LYS A 24 -4.07 6.72 3.44
C LYS A 24 -3.37 5.76 4.41
N ILE A 25 -3.25 6.21 5.66
CA ILE A 25 -2.78 5.39 6.78
C ILE A 25 -3.75 4.23 7.00
N ILE A 26 -3.20 3.04 7.26
CA ILE A 26 -3.95 1.80 7.54
C ILE A 26 -3.74 1.28 8.97
N GLY A 27 -2.83 1.88 9.74
CA GLY A 27 -2.59 1.53 11.14
C GLY A 27 -1.33 2.23 11.69
N ASN A 28 -0.94 1.92 12.92
CA ASN A 28 0.29 2.45 13.54
C ASN A 28 1.04 1.36 14.33
N ILE A 29 2.33 1.18 14.07
CA ILE A 29 3.16 0.14 14.72
C ILE A 29 3.39 0.37 16.22
N LYS A 30 3.03 1.55 16.75
CA LYS A 30 3.10 1.85 18.18
C LYS A 30 1.92 1.26 18.95
N THR A 31 0.83 0.90 18.25
CA THR A 31 -0.41 0.39 18.86
C THR A 31 -0.75 -1.03 18.44
N GLU A 32 -0.32 -1.47 17.27
CA GLU A 32 -0.66 -2.77 16.68
C GLU A 32 0.58 -3.44 16.09
N GLU A 33 0.59 -4.78 16.00
CA GLU A 33 1.66 -5.48 15.29
C GLU A 33 1.58 -5.22 13.79
N LEU A 34 2.73 -5.07 13.12
CA LEU A 34 2.77 -4.78 11.68
C LEU A 34 2.03 -5.85 10.87
N GLY A 35 2.15 -7.12 11.25
CA GLY A 35 1.46 -8.22 10.58
C GLY A 35 -0.06 -8.07 10.62
N ASP A 36 -0.62 -7.64 11.76
CA ASP A 36 -2.05 -7.41 11.94
C ASP A 36 -2.52 -6.19 11.14
N ILE A 37 -1.75 -5.10 11.14
CA ILE A 37 -2.07 -3.90 10.34
C ILE A 37 -2.16 -4.26 8.84
N LEU A 38 -1.16 -4.98 8.33
CA LEU A 38 -1.07 -5.35 6.91
C LEU A 38 -2.18 -6.32 6.47
N ASN A 39 -2.69 -7.14 7.40
CA ASN A 39 -3.74 -8.12 7.18
C ASN A 39 -5.10 -7.71 7.75
N SER A 40 -5.23 -6.48 8.25
CA SER A 40 -6.48 -5.92 8.71
C SER A 40 -7.52 -5.89 7.59
N GLU A 41 -8.80 -5.90 7.96
CA GLU A 41 -9.90 -5.80 7.00
C GLU A 41 -9.75 -4.55 6.12
N THR A 42 -9.36 -3.42 6.70
CA THR A 42 -9.09 -2.17 5.99
C THR A 42 -8.00 -2.33 4.92
N ALA A 43 -6.86 -2.94 5.27
CA ALA A 43 -5.75 -3.11 4.34
C ALA A 43 -6.08 -4.12 3.21
N VAL A 44 -6.78 -5.20 3.56
CA VAL A 44 -7.24 -6.21 2.59
C VAL A 44 -8.26 -5.62 1.62
N ASN A 45 -9.26 -4.90 2.11
CA ASN A 45 -10.28 -4.27 1.27
C ASN A 45 -9.68 -3.18 0.38
N PHE A 46 -8.75 -2.38 0.91
CA PHE A 46 -7.99 -1.42 0.10
C PHE A 46 -7.34 -2.09 -1.12
N ARG A 47 -6.63 -3.21 -0.93
CA ARG A 47 -6.00 -3.93 -2.05
C ARG A 47 -7.01 -4.54 -3.02
N LYS A 48 -8.15 -5.04 -2.53
CA LYS A 48 -9.20 -5.61 -3.37
C LYS A 48 -9.88 -4.57 -4.26
N GLU A 49 -10.08 -3.37 -3.74
CA GLU A 49 -10.81 -2.29 -4.41
C GLU A 49 -9.91 -1.40 -5.28
N LEU A 50 -8.59 -1.42 -5.06
CA LEU A 50 -7.66 -0.57 -5.77
C LEU A 50 -7.53 -0.97 -7.25
N ASP A 51 -8.22 -0.23 -8.13
CA ASP A 51 -7.92 -0.21 -9.56
C ASP A 51 -6.82 0.81 -9.88
N ILE A 52 -5.61 0.31 -10.06
CA ILE A 52 -4.41 1.09 -10.37
C ILE A 52 -4.57 1.88 -11.67
N LYS A 53 -5.30 1.35 -12.67
CA LYS A 53 -5.42 1.98 -14.00
C LYS A 53 -6.25 3.26 -13.93
N THR A 54 -7.25 3.29 -13.04
CA THR A 54 -8.21 4.39 -12.95
C THR A 54 -7.95 5.29 -11.75
N ASN A 55 -7.31 4.80 -10.70
CA ASN A 55 -7.07 5.55 -9.47
C ASN A 55 -6.21 6.82 -9.71
N PRO A 56 -6.70 8.01 -9.31
CA PRO A 56 -6.04 9.29 -9.60
C PRO A 56 -4.69 9.45 -8.88
N ILE A 57 -4.50 8.80 -7.72
CA ILE A 57 -3.22 8.78 -7.00
C ILE A 57 -2.22 7.95 -7.79
N CYS A 58 -2.61 6.74 -8.23
CA CYS A 58 -1.74 5.86 -9.00
C CYS A 58 -1.32 6.47 -10.34
N LYS A 59 -2.22 7.19 -11.05
CA LYS A 59 -1.92 7.87 -12.33
C LYS A 59 -0.87 8.97 -12.23
N LYS A 60 -0.71 9.57 -11.04
CA LYS A 60 0.25 10.64 -10.77
C LYS A 60 1.49 10.15 -10.03
N CYS A 61 1.58 8.84 -9.79
CA CYS A 61 2.68 8.26 -9.04
C CYS A 61 4.00 8.45 -9.80
N VAL A 62 5.02 8.96 -9.11
CA VAL A 62 6.36 9.22 -9.66
C VAL A 62 7.26 7.98 -9.64
N CYS A 63 6.75 6.84 -9.17
CA CYS A 63 7.53 5.62 -9.07
C CYS A 63 7.88 5.10 -10.47
N SER A 64 9.16 4.92 -10.76
CA SER A 64 9.64 4.28 -11.99
C SER A 64 9.33 2.77 -12.04
N LEU A 65 9.02 2.17 -10.88
CA LEU A 65 8.71 0.76 -10.74
C LEU A 65 7.21 0.52 -11.04
N ASN A 66 6.90 0.36 -12.33
CA ASN A 66 5.55 0.14 -12.85
C ASN A 66 5.27 -1.36 -13.10
N LEU A 67 5.47 -2.20 -12.07
CA LEU A 67 5.31 -3.66 -12.17
C LEU A 67 3.88 -4.14 -11.89
N SER A 68 3.46 -5.22 -12.55
CA SER A 68 2.18 -5.86 -12.24
C SER A 68 2.28 -6.57 -10.88
N PRO A 69 1.18 -6.68 -10.11
CA PRO A 69 1.16 -7.52 -8.91
C PRO A 69 1.56 -8.98 -9.14
N ILE A 70 1.46 -9.47 -10.38
CA ILE A 70 1.78 -10.84 -10.78
C ILE A 70 3.14 -10.91 -11.50
N SER A 71 3.87 -9.81 -11.60
CA SER A 71 5.24 -9.80 -12.14
C SER A 71 6.14 -10.68 -11.26
N LYS A 72 6.82 -11.65 -11.87
CA LYS A 72 7.89 -12.40 -11.20
C LYS A 72 9.09 -11.46 -11.03
N VAL A 73 9.57 -11.31 -9.80
CA VAL A 73 10.80 -10.60 -9.45
C VAL A 73 11.91 -11.62 -9.26
#